data_AF-E2NEW1-F1
#
_entry.id   AF-E2NEW1-F1
#
_cell.length_a   1.000
_cell.length_b   1.000
_cell.length_c   1.000
_cell.angle_alpha   90.00
_cell.angle_beta   90.00
_cell.angle_gamma   90.00
#
_symmetry.space_group_name_H-M   'P 1'
#
loop_
_entity.id
_entity.type
_entity.pdbx_description
1 polymer ?
#
loop_
_entity_poly.entity_id
_entity_poly.type
_entity_poly.pdbx_seq_one_letter_code
_entity_poly.pdbx_strand_id
1 'polypeptide(L)'
;MKILDEYLNRDNRMIYTLCKPYEYFWSNLNSRVNWTGDAVDRASASIKGLVPTGGSGYNNQKWACERYVNDTYESYDYPIIRYAEVLLNYAEAVFERDGAISDEDLNLSLNLVRCRINAKMPKLTNAFASTHDLDMRTEIRRERTIELFNEGFRIDDLKRWKTAETEMPQDFLGIRWTGTEFQNKWPGVTNERNSDGFIILESGRKWEDKHYLYPLPTDQLQLNPNLKQNPGWGE
;
A
#
# COMPACT_ATOMS: atom_id res chain seq x y z
N MET A 1 24.15 1.91 -5.27
CA MET A 1 23.11 0.96 -4.81
C MET A 1 22.54 0.21 -6.02
N LYS A 2 22.47 -1.12 -5.97
CA LYS A 2 21.82 -1.94 -7.01
C LYS A 2 20.31 -1.90 -6.84
N ILE A 3 19.56 -2.20 -7.90
CA ILE A 3 18.09 -2.21 -7.86
C ILE A 3 17.56 -3.18 -6.79
N LEU A 4 18.19 -4.34 -6.63
CA LEU A 4 17.75 -5.36 -5.65
C LEU A 4 18.05 -5.00 -4.20
N ASP A 5 18.96 -4.07 -3.93
CA ASP A 5 19.39 -3.76 -2.55
C ASP A 5 18.21 -3.27 -1.70
N GLU A 6 17.25 -2.56 -2.31
CA GLU A 6 16.04 -2.07 -1.64
C GLU A 6 15.10 -3.18 -1.15
N TYR A 7 15.17 -4.37 -1.74
CA TYR A 7 14.35 -5.52 -1.40
C TYR A 7 15.03 -6.45 -0.37
N LEU A 8 16.27 -6.17 0.02
CA LEU A 8 16.99 -6.96 1.02
C LEU A 8 16.53 -6.61 2.44
N ASN A 9 16.38 -7.63 3.29
CA ASN A 9 16.02 -7.50 4.71
C ASN A 9 14.73 -6.68 4.94
N ARG A 10 13.78 -6.77 4.01
CA ARG A 10 12.47 -6.12 4.12
C ARG A 10 11.44 -7.07 4.72
N ASP A 11 10.32 -6.49 5.17
CA ASP A 11 9.11 -7.26 5.46
C ASP A 11 8.73 -8.10 4.24
N ASN A 12 8.47 -9.39 4.44
CA ASN A 12 8.08 -10.29 3.34
C ASN A 12 6.82 -9.81 2.61
N ARG A 13 5.94 -9.01 3.24
CA ARG A 13 4.77 -8.42 2.57
C ARG A 13 5.16 -7.54 1.38
N MET A 14 6.35 -6.94 1.39
CA MET A 14 6.84 -6.16 0.27
C MET A 14 6.92 -7.01 -1.01
N ILE A 15 7.51 -8.21 -0.93
CA ILE A 15 7.67 -9.09 -2.09
C ILE A 15 6.41 -9.86 -2.47
N TYR A 16 5.41 -9.93 -1.60
CA TYR A 16 4.09 -10.49 -1.94
C TYR A 16 3.11 -9.44 -2.48
N THR A 17 3.44 -8.15 -2.30
CA THR A 17 2.58 -7.04 -2.70
C THR A 17 3.12 -6.32 -3.93
N LEU A 18 4.43 -6.09 -3.98
CA LEU A 18 5.11 -5.39 -5.06
C LEU A 18 5.93 -6.36 -5.88
N CYS A 19 5.96 -6.17 -7.20
CA CYS A 19 6.78 -6.96 -8.10
C CYS A 19 8.26 -6.72 -7.80
N LYS A 20 8.94 -7.74 -7.28
CA LYS A 20 10.38 -7.70 -7.06
C LYS A 20 11.14 -7.66 -8.41
N PRO A 21 12.13 -6.77 -8.57
CA PRO A 21 12.92 -6.65 -9.79
C PRO A 21 13.62 -7.96 -10.19
N TYR A 22 13.79 -8.14 -11.50
CA TYR A 22 14.41 -9.28 -12.17
C TYR A 22 13.69 -10.63 -12.00
N GLU A 23 12.52 -10.65 -11.37
CA GLU A 23 11.65 -11.82 -11.29
C GLU A 23 10.71 -11.90 -12.51
N TYR A 24 9.89 -12.96 -12.52
CA TYR A 24 8.88 -13.26 -13.53
C TYR A 24 7.49 -13.02 -12.94
N PHE A 25 6.58 -12.48 -13.74
CA PHE A 25 5.19 -12.24 -13.32
C PHE A 25 4.22 -12.72 -14.40
N TRP A 26 3.15 -13.37 -13.96
CA TRP A 26 2.12 -13.94 -14.83
C TRP A 26 0.88 -13.07 -14.82
N SER A 27 0.01 -13.29 -15.80
CA SER A 27 -1.29 -12.64 -15.92
C SER A 27 -2.32 -13.66 -16.37
N ASN A 28 -3.59 -13.26 -16.51
CA ASN A 28 -4.62 -14.16 -17.02
C ASN A 28 -4.27 -14.68 -18.43
N LEU A 29 -3.85 -13.80 -19.36
CA LEU A 29 -3.49 -14.18 -20.73
C LEU A 29 -2.14 -14.92 -20.82
N ASN A 30 -1.25 -14.69 -19.85
CA ASN A 30 0.09 -15.27 -19.77
C ASN A 30 0.24 -15.97 -18.42
N SER A 31 -0.51 -17.05 -18.23
CA SER A 31 -0.73 -17.70 -16.94
C SER A 31 0.34 -18.73 -16.60
N ARG A 32 0.42 -19.10 -15.32
CA ARG A 32 1.16 -20.28 -14.87
C ARG A 32 0.64 -21.50 -15.61
N VAL A 33 1.54 -22.38 -16.01
CA VAL A 33 1.19 -23.62 -16.74
C VAL A 33 1.35 -24.86 -15.86
N ASN A 34 2.28 -24.83 -14.89
CA ASN A 34 2.53 -25.97 -14.00
C ASN A 34 2.84 -25.57 -12.55
N TRP A 35 2.98 -24.27 -12.24
CA TRP A 35 3.25 -23.75 -10.89
C TRP A 35 4.58 -24.21 -10.26
N THR A 36 5.50 -24.74 -11.06
CA THR A 36 6.81 -25.21 -10.57
C THR A 36 7.88 -24.11 -10.64
N GLY A 37 7.61 -23.03 -11.37
CA GLY A 37 8.59 -21.98 -11.65
C GLY A 37 9.76 -22.45 -12.51
N ASP A 38 9.66 -23.59 -13.20
CA ASP A 38 10.69 -24.11 -14.10
C ASP A 38 10.80 -23.31 -15.42
N ALA A 39 11.63 -23.78 -16.36
CA ALA A 39 11.81 -23.10 -17.65
C ALA A 39 10.53 -23.02 -18.48
N VAL A 40 9.64 -24.02 -18.40
CA VAL A 40 8.37 -24.06 -19.12
C VAL A 40 7.41 -23.05 -18.50
N ASP A 41 7.34 -22.99 -17.17
CA ASP A 41 6.50 -22.03 -16.44
C ASP A 41 6.93 -20.58 -16.70
N ARG A 42 8.23 -20.31 -16.60
CA ARG A 42 8.81 -18.97 -16.84
C ARG A 42 8.70 -18.54 -18.30
N ALA A 43 8.67 -19.48 -19.25
CA ALA A 43 8.44 -19.14 -20.66
C ALA A 43 7.04 -18.55 -20.90
N SER A 44 6.06 -18.93 -20.07
CA SER A 44 4.68 -18.43 -20.14
C SER A 44 4.49 -17.03 -19.55
N ALA A 45 5.38 -16.61 -18.63
CA ALA A 45 5.23 -15.37 -17.87
C ALA A 45 4.99 -14.13 -18.76
N SER A 46 4.08 -13.26 -18.31
CA SER A 46 3.77 -11.97 -18.97
C SER A 46 4.95 -11.02 -18.93
N ILE A 47 5.67 -11.00 -17.80
CA ILE A 47 6.87 -10.20 -17.58
C ILE A 47 8.01 -11.15 -17.27
N LYS A 48 9.13 -10.99 -17.98
CA LYS A 48 10.31 -11.85 -17.87
C LYS A 48 11.50 -10.99 -17.49
N GLY A 49 11.95 -11.08 -16.24
CA GLY A 49 13.07 -10.27 -15.75
C GLY A 49 12.69 -8.79 -15.63
N LEU A 50 11.70 -8.47 -14.78
CA LEU A 50 11.19 -7.11 -14.60
C LEU A 50 12.33 -6.10 -14.33
N VAL A 51 12.41 -5.04 -15.14
CA VAL A 51 13.20 -3.84 -14.83
C VAL A 51 12.22 -2.68 -14.72
N PRO A 52 11.93 -2.14 -13.51
CA PRO A 52 10.83 -1.22 -13.35
C PRO A 52 11.23 0.21 -13.75
N THR A 53 11.19 0.49 -15.05
CA THR A 53 11.66 1.74 -15.66
C THR A 53 10.50 2.64 -16.10
N GLY A 54 9.48 2.77 -15.26
CA GLY A 54 8.29 3.56 -15.56
C GLY A 54 7.47 3.89 -14.31
N GLY A 55 6.66 4.94 -14.38
CA GLY A 55 5.86 5.41 -13.25
C GLY A 55 6.71 5.70 -12.03
N SER A 56 6.32 5.15 -10.87
CA SER A 56 7.07 5.27 -9.61
C SER A 56 8.34 4.42 -9.54
N GLY A 57 8.58 3.52 -10.49
CA GLY A 57 9.59 2.48 -10.35
C GLY A 57 9.17 1.31 -9.45
N TYR A 58 7.90 1.25 -9.02
CA TYR A 58 7.29 0.09 -8.37
C TYR A 58 6.12 -0.44 -9.19
N ASN A 59 5.91 -1.76 -9.14
CA ASN A 59 4.76 -2.41 -9.75
C ASN A 59 4.06 -3.24 -8.67
N ASN A 60 2.75 -3.40 -8.78
CA ASN A 60 1.93 -4.17 -7.85
C ASN A 60 1.66 -5.58 -8.42
N GLN A 61 1.74 -6.61 -7.59
CA GLN A 61 1.32 -7.98 -7.91
C GLN A 61 0.20 -8.48 -6.98
N LYS A 62 -0.22 -7.64 -6.03
CA LYS A 62 -1.31 -7.98 -5.12
C LYS A 62 -2.60 -8.14 -5.91
N TRP A 63 -3.29 -9.25 -5.68
CA TRP A 63 -4.53 -9.62 -6.39
C TRP A 63 -4.36 -9.87 -7.90
N ALA A 64 -3.13 -9.95 -8.41
CA ALA A 64 -2.89 -10.37 -9.79
C ALA A 64 -3.31 -11.84 -9.97
N CYS A 65 -4.02 -12.13 -11.07
CA CYS A 65 -4.36 -13.50 -11.41
C CYS A 65 -3.26 -14.12 -12.27
N GLU A 66 -2.69 -15.22 -11.78
CA GLU A 66 -1.69 -16.01 -12.49
C GLU A 66 -2.30 -17.22 -13.22
N ARG A 67 -3.63 -17.26 -13.38
CA ARG A 67 -4.38 -18.35 -14.01
C ARG A 67 -5.19 -17.83 -15.20
N TYR A 68 -5.21 -18.60 -16.29
CA TYR A 68 -6.12 -18.35 -17.40
C TYR A 68 -7.54 -18.76 -17.03
N VAL A 69 -8.45 -17.80 -17.13
CA VAL A 69 -9.90 -17.98 -17.00
C VAL A 69 -10.58 -17.12 -18.06
N ASN A 70 -11.54 -17.69 -18.78
CA ASN A 70 -12.26 -16.97 -19.83
C ASN A 70 -13.01 -15.76 -19.24
N ASP A 71 -13.04 -14.68 -20.03
CA ASP A 71 -13.84 -13.49 -19.72
C ASP A 71 -15.28 -13.89 -19.34
N THR A 72 -15.85 -13.23 -18.33
CA THR A 72 -17.20 -13.46 -17.77
C THR A 72 -17.41 -14.74 -16.93
N TYR A 73 -16.41 -15.63 -16.82
CA TYR A 73 -16.54 -16.85 -16.01
C TYR A 73 -15.99 -16.72 -14.59
N GLU A 74 -15.12 -15.76 -14.34
CA GLU A 74 -14.55 -15.49 -13.02
C GLU A 74 -14.08 -14.03 -12.94
N SER A 75 -13.92 -13.52 -11.72
CA SER A 75 -13.30 -12.23 -11.44
C SER A 75 -12.12 -12.41 -10.49
N TYR A 76 -11.26 -11.40 -10.40
CA TYR A 76 -10.26 -11.33 -9.33
C TYR A 76 -10.95 -11.44 -7.97
N ASP A 77 -10.37 -12.24 -7.07
CA ASP A 77 -10.81 -12.31 -5.68
C ASP A 77 -10.30 -11.06 -4.95
N TYR A 78 -11.18 -10.07 -4.83
CA TYR A 78 -10.94 -8.83 -4.09
C TYR A 78 -11.73 -8.88 -2.77
N PRO A 79 -11.07 -9.22 -1.64
CA PRO A 79 -11.76 -9.27 -0.36
C PRO A 79 -12.27 -7.88 0.03
N ILE A 80 -13.56 -7.79 0.36
CA ILE A 80 -14.14 -6.57 0.93
C ILE A 80 -13.87 -6.50 2.44
N ILE A 81 -13.92 -7.65 3.13
CA ILE A 81 -13.55 -7.80 4.53
C ILE A 81 -12.70 -9.06 4.64
N ARG A 82 -11.60 -8.97 5.40
CA ARG A 82 -10.77 -10.12 5.73
C ARG A 82 -10.37 -10.09 7.18
N TYR A 83 -10.11 -11.26 7.76
CA TYR A 83 -9.92 -11.39 9.20
C TYR A 83 -8.76 -10.54 9.75
N ALA A 84 -7.70 -10.30 8.97
CA ALA A 84 -6.63 -9.39 9.40
C ALA A 84 -7.13 -7.96 9.65
N GLU A 85 -8.08 -7.46 8.86
CA GLU A 85 -8.71 -6.16 9.09
C GLU A 85 -9.48 -6.15 10.40
N VAL A 86 -10.23 -7.23 10.71
CA VAL A 86 -10.95 -7.39 11.98
C VAL A 86 -10.00 -7.31 13.17
N LEU A 87 -8.87 -8.00 13.10
CA LEU A 87 -7.83 -7.96 14.15
C LEU A 87 -7.23 -6.56 14.30
N LEU A 88 -6.96 -5.86 13.20
CA LEU A 88 -6.43 -4.50 13.23
C LEU A 88 -7.46 -3.48 13.72
N ASN A 89 -8.73 -3.64 13.36
CA ASN A 89 -9.84 -2.84 13.87
C ASN A 89 -9.96 -3.01 15.40
N TYR A 90 -9.82 -4.23 15.90
CA TYR A 90 -9.79 -4.50 17.34
C TYR A 90 -8.63 -3.78 18.03
N ALA A 91 -7.39 -3.92 17.53
CA ALA A 91 -6.22 -3.28 18.12
C ALA A 91 -6.36 -1.75 18.17
N GLU A 92 -6.83 -1.15 17.07
CA GLU A 92 -7.07 0.29 17.00
C GLU A 92 -8.18 0.72 17.99
N ALA A 93 -9.31 0.01 18.02
CA ALA A 93 -10.43 0.35 18.90
C ALA A 93 -10.07 0.26 20.39
N VAL A 94 -9.30 -0.77 20.79
CA VAL A 94 -8.81 -0.90 22.18
C VAL A 94 -7.93 0.28 22.54
N PHE A 95 -6.94 0.60 21.69
CA PHE A 95 -6.04 1.73 21.92
C PHE A 95 -6.78 3.07 22.00
N GLU A 96 -7.70 3.33 21.07
CA GLU A 96 -8.43 4.61 21.04
C GLU A 96 -9.43 4.74 22.20
N ARG A 97 -9.99 3.64 22.71
CA ARG A 97 -10.87 3.64 23.88
C ARG A 97 -10.12 3.93 25.18
N ASP A 98 -8.99 3.27 25.38
CA ASP A 98 -8.31 3.25 26.69
C ASP A 98 -7.08 4.17 26.75
N GLY A 99 -6.63 4.69 25.60
CA GLY A 99 -5.37 5.44 25.47
C GLY A 99 -4.12 4.56 25.56
N ALA A 100 -4.30 3.24 25.64
CA ALA A 100 -3.25 2.23 25.75
C ALA A 100 -3.77 0.87 25.24
N ILE A 101 -2.88 -0.08 24.98
CA ILE A 101 -3.22 -1.45 24.61
C ILE A 101 -2.28 -2.43 25.32
N SER A 102 -2.80 -3.52 25.86
CA SER A 102 -1.96 -4.50 26.56
C SER A 102 -1.16 -5.38 25.59
N ASP A 103 -0.08 -5.99 26.07
CA ASP A 103 0.67 -6.96 25.26
C ASP A 103 -0.16 -8.20 24.92
N GLU A 104 -1.15 -8.56 25.76
CA GLU A 104 -2.08 -9.64 25.48
C GLU A 104 -3.01 -9.27 24.31
N ASP A 105 -3.57 -8.06 24.32
CA ASP A 105 -4.40 -7.54 23.23
C ASP A 105 -3.61 -7.42 21.93
N LEU A 106 -2.34 -7.02 22.00
CA LEU A 106 -1.44 -7.03 20.84
C LEU A 106 -1.22 -8.47 20.33
N ASN A 107 -1.04 -9.44 21.22
CA ASN A 107 -0.82 -10.86 20.88
C ASN A 107 -2.06 -11.55 20.29
N LEU A 108 -3.27 -11.18 20.72
CA LEU A 108 -4.50 -11.73 20.19
C LEU A 108 -4.94 -11.05 18.87
N SER A 109 -4.28 -9.96 18.47
CA SER A 109 -4.67 -9.15 17.30
C SER A 109 -3.52 -8.78 16.35
N LEU A 110 -2.90 -7.61 16.52
CA LEU A 110 -1.90 -7.03 15.62
C LEU A 110 -0.72 -7.98 15.38
N ASN A 111 -0.22 -8.64 16.43
CA ASN A 111 0.92 -9.55 16.31
C ASN A 111 0.57 -10.84 15.54
N LEU A 112 -0.70 -11.26 15.49
CA LEU A 112 -1.11 -12.37 14.61
C LEU A 112 -0.95 -11.97 13.15
N VAL A 113 -1.33 -10.75 12.78
CA VAL A 113 -1.17 -10.21 11.42
C VAL A 113 0.31 -10.09 11.07
N ARG A 114 1.07 -9.43 11.94
CA ARG A 114 2.47 -9.10 11.77
C ARG A 114 3.36 -10.35 11.62
N CYS A 115 3.13 -11.37 12.45
CA CYS A 115 3.92 -12.60 12.44
C CYS A 115 3.41 -13.66 11.44
N ARG A 116 2.24 -13.49 10.80
CA ARG A 116 1.63 -14.48 9.89
C ARG A 116 2.59 -15.00 8.82
N ILE A 117 3.26 -14.08 8.13
CA ILE A 117 4.21 -14.40 7.04
C ILE A 117 5.66 -14.04 7.40
N ASN A 118 5.86 -13.57 8.63
CA ASN A 118 7.16 -13.19 9.18
C ASN A 118 7.29 -13.79 10.59
N ALA A 119 7.38 -15.11 10.70
CA ALA A 119 7.39 -15.80 12.01
C ALA A 119 8.50 -15.32 12.97
N LYS A 120 9.58 -14.73 12.44
CA LYS A 120 10.70 -14.18 13.21
C LYS A 120 10.70 -12.65 13.33
N MET A 121 9.70 -11.96 12.77
CA MET A 121 9.58 -10.50 12.93
C MET A 121 9.34 -10.19 14.40
N PRO A 122 10.02 -9.17 14.98
CA PRO A 122 9.78 -8.76 16.36
C PRO A 122 8.31 -8.40 16.55
N LYS A 123 7.67 -8.98 17.56
CA LYS A 123 6.32 -8.59 17.97
C LYS A 123 6.33 -7.14 18.44
N LEU A 124 5.24 -6.42 18.19
CA LEU A 124 5.00 -5.15 18.85
C LEU A 124 4.59 -5.45 20.30
N THR A 125 5.29 -4.84 21.25
CA THR A 125 4.96 -4.87 22.68
C THR A 125 5.16 -3.47 23.24
N ASN A 126 4.56 -3.18 24.39
CA ASN A 126 4.78 -1.92 25.10
C ASN A 126 6.27 -1.70 25.42
N ALA A 127 6.98 -2.77 25.82
CA ALA A 127 8.42 -2.71 26.08
C ALA A 127 9.22 -2.42 24.80
N PHE A 128 8.89 -3.06 23.68
CA PHE A 128 9.56 -2.81 22.39
C PHE A 128 9.31 -1.37 21.92
N ALA A 129 8.07 -0.90 21.98
CA ALA A 129 7.74 0.48 21.61
C ALA A 129 8.51 1.48 22.47
N SER A 130 8.53 1.29 23.79
CA SER A 130 9.28 2.16 24.71
C SER A 130 10.80 2.10 24.49
N THR A 131 11.37 0.93 24.19
CA THR A 131 12.82 0.77 23.98
C THR A 131 13.30 1.51 22.73
N HIS A 132 12.41 1.69 21.75
CA HIS A 132 12.72 2.29 20.46
C HIS A 132 12.03 3.65 20.24
N ASP A 133 11.51 4.26 21.29
CA ASP A 133 10.82 5.57 21.26
C ASP A 133 9.70 5.62 20.21
N LEU A 134 8.96 4.52 20.04
CA LEU A 134 7.87 4.40 19.09
C LEU A 134 6.54 4.83 19.71
N ASP A 135 5.75 5.58 18.95
CA ASP A 135 4.36 5.88 19.29
C ASP A 135 3.45 4.69 18.95
N MET A 136 2.81 4.11 19.97
CA MET A 136 1.98 2.90 19.82
C MET A 136 0.83 3.11 18.83
N ARG A 137 0.18 4.29 18.85
CA ARG A 137 -0.90 4.60 17.90
C ARG A 137 -0.37 4.60 16.46
N THR A 138 0.78 5.22 16.23
CA THR A 138 1.44 5.25 14.94
C THR A 138 1.82 3.85 14.46
N GLU A 139 2.32 2.98 15.33
CA GLU A 139 2.65 1.60 14.94
C GLU A 139 1.41 0.78 14.56
N ILE A 140 0.29 0.93 15.29
CA ILE A 140 -0.99 0.29 14.93
C ILE A 140 -1.45 0.75 13.53
N ARG A 141 -1.44 2.07 13.29
CA ARG A 141 -1.82 2.66 12.00
C ARG A 141 -0.87 2.26 10.86
N ARG A 142 0.43 2.12 11.15
CA ARG A 142 1.45 1.65 10.20
C ARG A 142 1.22 0.20 9.81
N GLU A 143 0.97 -0.68 10.78
CA GLU A 143 0.70 -2.09 10.51
C GLU A 143 -0.55 -2.23 9.63
N ARG A 144 -1.60 -1.44 9.90
CA ARG A 144 -2.79 -1.34 9.04
C ARG A 144 -2.47 -0.88 7.62
N THR A 145 -1.66 0.16 7.50
CA THR A 145 -1.25 0.72 6.19
C THR A 145 -0.49 -0.29 5.34
N ILE A 146 0.42 -1.06 5.94
CA ILE A 146 1.20 -2.08 5.24
C ILE A 146 0.31 -3.26 4.87
N GLU A 147 -0.46 -3.76 5.84
CA GLU A 147 -1.27 -4.96 5.65
C GLU A 147 -2.33 -4.74 4.56
N LEU A 148 -3.04 -3.61 4.59
CA LEU A 148 -4.16 -3.28 3.69
C LEU A 148 -3.74 -2.44 2.47
N PHE A 149 -2.44 -2.43 2.13
CA PHE A 149 -1.94 -1.71 0.95
C PHE A 149 -2.69 -2.15 -0.32
N ASN A 150 -3.15 -1.17 -1.11
CA ASN A 150 -3.92 -1.38 -2.33
C ASN A 150 -5.24 -2.16 -2.16
N GLU A 151 -5.92 -1.98 -1.02
CA GLU A 151 -7.25 -2.57 -0.73
C GLU A 151 -8.33 -1.49 -0.50
N GLY A 152 -8.08 -0.24 -0.90
CA GLY A 152 -9.07 0.85 -0.84
C GLY A 152 -9.16 1.61 0.48
N PHE A 153 -8.42 1.22 1.52
CA PHE A 153 -8.58 1.82 2.86
C PHE A 153 -7.81 3.12 3.10
N ARG A 154 -6.68 3.37 2.42
CA ARG A 154 -5.73 4.42 2.85
C ARG A 154 -6.33 5.82 2.92
N ILE A 155 -7.13 6.23 1.93
CA ILE A 155 -7.74 7.57 1.96
C ILE A 155 -8.79 7.69 3.06
N ASP A 156 -9.61 6.67 3.26
CA ASP A 156 -10.63 6.68 4.31
C ASP A 156 -10.01 6.62 5.71
N ASP A 157 -8.92 5.86 5.87
CA ASP A 157 -8.10 5.84 7.08
C ASP A 157 -7.51 7.23 7.38
N LEU A 158 -6.89 7.89 6.40
CA LEU A 158 -6.37 9.25 6.59
C LEU A 158 -7.47 10.26 6.92
N LYS A 159 -8.64 10.12 6.30
CA LYS A 159 -9.80 11.00 6.56
C LYS A 159 -10.33 10.82 7.98
N ARG A 160 -10.59 9.58 8.42
CA ARG A 160 -11.14 9.32 9.76
C ARG A 160 -10.14 9.59 10.87
N TRP A 161 -8.84 9.50 10.59
CA TRP A 161 -7.78 9.89 11.52
C TRP A 161 -7.52 11.39 11.59
N LYS A 162 -8.12 12.19 10.69
CA LYS A 162 -7.86 13.63 10.54
C LYS A 162 -6.36 13.91 10.36
N THR A 163 -5.72 13.13 9.49
CA THR A 163 -4.30 13.30 9.14
C THR A 163 -4.07 13.55 7.65
N ALA A 164 -5.12 13.51 6.83
CA ALA A 164 -5.01 13.75 5.39
C ALA A 164 -4.44 15.14 5.07
N GLU A 165 -4.70 16.16 5.88
CA GLU A 165 -4.14 17.51 5.74
C GLU A 165 -2.62 17.58 5.95
N THR A 166 -2.04 16.59 6.61
CA THR A 166 -0.59 16.50 6.83
C THR A 166 0.06 15.56 5.83
N GLU A 167 -0.59 14.44 5.51
CA GLU A 167 -0.03 13.36 4.70
C GLU A 167 -0.22 13.61 3.19
N MET A 168 -1.39 14.10 2.77
CA MET A 168 -1.72 14.26 1.35
C MET A 168 -0.95 15.40 0.67
N PRO A 169 -0.56 16.51 1.35
CA PRO A 169 0.26 17.55 0.73
C PRO A 169 1.72 17.19 0.51
N GLN A 170 2.23 16.09 1.06
CA GLN A 170 3.62 15.68 0.85
C GLN A 170 3.89 15.41 -0.64
N ASP A 171 5.13 15.35 -1.08
CA ASP A 171 5.43 14.96 -2.46
C ASP A 171 5.12 13.47 -2.68
N PHE A 172 4.61 13.11 -3.86
CA PHE A 172 4.47 11.71 -4.24
C PHE A 172 5.78 11.23 -4.88
N LEU A 173 6.48 10.35 -4.16
CA LEU A 173 7.81 9.90 -4.53
C LEU A 173 7.79 8.51 -5.20
N GLY A 174 8.71 8.32 -6.15
CA GLY A 174 9.07 7.02 -6.71
C GLY A 174 10.33 6.42 -6.08
N ILE A 175 11.01 5.54 -6.81
CA ILE A 175 12.28 4.95 -6.42
C ILE A 175 13.37 6.02 -6.25
N ARG A 176 14.40 5.66 -5.46
CA ARG A 176 15.65 6.43 -5.44
C ARG A 176 16.37 6.19 -6.76
N TRP A 177 16.46 7.22 -7.60
CA TRP A 177 17.09 7.10 -8.91
C TRP A 177 18.56 7.50 -8.85
N THR A 178 18.86 8.66 -8.26
CA THR A 178 20.23 9.19 -8.18
C THR A 178 21.12 8.30 -7.32
N GLY A 179 22.33 8.00 -7.80
CA GLY A 179 23.31 7.16 -7.11
C GLY A 179 22.98 5.67 -7.15
N THR A 180 22.06 5.25 -8.02
CA THR A 180 21.62 3.86 -8.13
C THR A 180 21.79 3.31 -9.54
N GLU A 181 21.70 1.98 -9.67
CA GLU A 181 21.70 1.28 -10.95
C GLU A 181 20.58 1.77 -11.91
N PHE A 182 19.50 2.38 -11.39
CA PHE A 182 18.44 2.95 -12.22
C PHE A 182 18.93 4.05 -13.17
N GLN A 183 20.03 4.75 -12.89
CA GLN A 183 20.57 5.74 -13.83
C GLN A 183 21.01 5.13 -15.16
N ASN A 184 21.48 3.87 -15.11
CA ASN A 184 21.92 3.13 -16.30
C ASN A 184 20.75 2.36 -16.93
N LYS A 185 19.89 1.77 -16.11
CA LYS A 185 18.75 0.97 -16.59
C LYS A 185 17.58 1.83 -17.08
N TRP A 186 17.46 3.04 -16.58
CA TRP A 186 16.39 4.00 -16.89
C TRP A 186 16.97 5.41 -17.12
N PRO A 187 17.73 5.63 -18.22
CA PRO A 187 18.45 6.88 -18.46
C PRO A 187 17.55 8.06 -18.88
N GLY A 188 16.29 7.81 -19.23
CA GLY A 188 15.34 8.80 -19.77
C GLY A 188 14.41 9.46 -18.75
N VAL A 189 14.70 9.41 -17.45
CA VAL A 189 13.83 10.00 -16.42
C VAL A 189 13.92 11.53 -16.45
N THR A 190 12.81 12.18 -16.82
CA THR A 190 12.68 13.64 -16.88
C THR A 190 12.16 14.27 -15.58
N ASN A 191 11.51 13.48 -14.72
CA ASN A 191 10.99 13.94 -13.43
C ASN A 191 12.05 14.63 -12.57
N GLU A 192 11.66 15.62 -11.77
CA GLU A 192 12.55 16.21 -10.77
C GLU A 192 12.96 15.20 -9.70
N ARG A 193 14.05 15.50 -8.99
CA ARG A 193 14.55 14.67 -7.88
C ARG A 193 14.56 15.50 -6.61
N ASN A 194 14.15 14.89 -5.49
CA ASN A 194 14.34 15.52 -4.18
C ASN A 194 15.81 15.46 -3.74
N SER A 195 16.13 16.06 -2.59
CA SER A 195 17.50 16.11 -2.05
C SER A 195 18.14 14.73 -1.84
N ASP A 196 17.33 13.71 -1.56
CA ASP A 196 17.79 12.35 -1.33
C ASP A 196 17.95 11.55 -2.63
N GLY A 197 17.51 12.10 -3.76
CA GLY A 197 17.62 11.49 -5.09
C GLY A 197 16.43 10.63 -5.49
N PHE A 198 15.29 10.72 -4.80
CA PHE A 198 14.04 10.08 -5.21
C PHE A 198 13.39 10.85 -6.34
N ILE A 199 12.78 10.12 -7.28
CA ILE A 199 11.95 10.69 -8.33
C ILE A 199 10.72 11.34 -7.69
N ILE A 200 10.41 12.58 -8.07
CA ILE A 200 9.17 13.25 -7.72
C ILE A 200 8.17 13.03 -8.85
N LEU A 201 7.10 12.29 -8.56
CA LEU A 201 6.02 12.04 -9.52
C LEU A 201 5.00 13.17 -9.55
N GLU A 202 4.70 13.72 -8.37
CA GLU A 202 3.77 14.81 -8.19
C GLU A 202 4.22 15.63 -6.97
N SER A 203 4.32 16.94 -7.13
CA SER A 203 4.63 17.88 -6.05
C SER A 203 3.52 18.91 -5.92
N GLY A 204 3.53 19.66 -4.82
CA GLY A 204 2.56 20.74 -4.60
C GLY A 204 1.12 20.23 -4.44
N ARG A 205 0.95 18.97 -4.03
CA ARG A 205 -0.35 18.38 -3.71
C ARG A 205 -1.01 19.22 -2.61
N LYS A 206 -2.32 19.42 -2.72
CA LYS A 206 -3.08 20.23 -1.77
C LYS A 206 -4.18 19.39 -1.14
N TRP A 207 -4.31 19.56 0.16
CA TRP A 207 -5.45 19.08 0.92
C TRP A 207 -6.06 20.25 1.66
N GLU A 208 -7.38 20.33 1.64
CA GLU A 208 -8.18 21.42 2.21
C GLU A 208 -9.28 20.74 3.01
N ASP A 209 -9.87 21.45 3.99
CA ASP A 209 -10.88 20.84 4.85
C ASP A 209 -12.10 20.32 4.07
N LYS A 210 -12.45 20.93 2.93
CA LYS A 210 -13.52 20.45 2.05
C LYS A 210 -13.27 19.02 1.53
N HIS A 211 -12.02 18.61 1.34
CA HIS A 211 -11.64 17.30 0.79
C HIS A 211 -11.93 16.13 1.73
N TYR A 212 -12.28 16.41 3.00
CA TYR A 212 -12.76 15.39 3.93
C TYR A 212 -14.10 14.78 3.52
N LEU A 213 -14.94 15.53 2.80
CA LEU A 213 -16.24 15.09 2.31
C LEU A 213 -16.29 15.20 0.79
N TYR A 214 -16.91 14.22 0.13
CA TYR A 214 -17.14 14.34 -1.32
C TYR A 214 -18.20 15.39 -1.62
N PRO A 215 -18.09 16.15 -2.72
CA PRO A 215 -19.18 17.02 -3.15
C PRO A 215 -20.40 16.19 -3.51
N LEU A 216 -21.59 16.66 -3.13
CA LEU A 216 -22.84 16.12 -3.65
C LEU A 216 -22.94 16.48 -5.14
N PRO A 217 -23.42 15.54 -6.00
CA PRO A 217 -23.58 15.83 -7.42
C PRO A 217 -24.57 16.98 -7.67
N THR A 218 -24.19 17.90 -8.57
CA THR A 218 -24.94 19.14 -8.83
C THR A 218 -26.36 18.88 -9.36
N ASP A 219 -26.54 17.86 -10.18
CA ASP A 219 -27.83 17.41 -10.69
C ASP A 219 -28.77 16.97 -9.55
N GLN A 220 -28.24 16.30 -8.52
CA GLN A 220 -29.03 15.89 -7.36
C GLN A 220 -29.46 17.10 -6.51
N LEU A 221 -28.60 18.11 -6.38
CA LEU A 221 -28.92 19.38 -5.72
C LEU A 221 -30.02 20.16 -6.47
N GLN A 222 -30.03 20.11 -7.81
CA GLN A 222 -31.07 20.73 -8.62
C GLN A 222 -32.41 20.03 -8.50
N LEU A 223 -32.40 18.69 -8.44
CA LEU A 223 -33.62 17.88 -8.31
C LEU A 223 -34.27 18.02 -6.93
N ASN A 224 -33.48 18.14 -5.87
CA ASN A 224 -33.99 18.22 -4.51
C ASN A 224 -33.46 19.47 -3.79
N PRO A 225 -34.23 20.57 -3.73
CA PRO A 225 -33.81 21.82 -3.09
C PRO A 225 -33.61 21.70 -1.57
N ASN A 226 -34.01 20.58 -0.94
CA ASN A 226 -33.72 20.31 0.47
C ASN A 226 -32.30 19.74 0.69
N LEU A 227 -31.63 19.25 -0.36
CA LEU A 227 -30.24 18.82 -0.27
C LEU A 227 -29.33 20.05 -0.23
N LYS A 228 -28.51 20.14 0.81
CA LYS A 228 -27.48 21.17 0.95
C LYS A 228 -26.13 20.55 0.64
N GLN A 229 -25.29 21.30 -0.07
CA GLN A 229 -23.94 20.87 -0.40
C GLN A 229 -23.09 20.69 0.88
N ASN A 230 -22.11 19.78 0.82
CA ASN A 230 -21.09 19.62 1.85
C ASN A 230 -20.22 20.89 1.97
N PRO A 231 -19.71 21.20 3.18
CA PRO A 231 -18.92 22.41 3.42
C PRO A 231 -17.75 22.61 2.43
N GLY A 232 -17.58 23.84 1.94
CA GLY A 232 -16.50 24.24 1.04
C GLY A 232 -16.65 23.87 -0.44
N TRP A 233 -17.74 23.20 -0.84
CA TRP A 233 -17.99 22.78 -2.23
C TRP A 233 -19.06 23.58 -2.98
N GLY A 234 -19.76 24.51 -2.32
CA GLY A 234 -20.92 25.23 -2.87
C GLY A 234 -20.88 26.74 -2.64
N GLU A 235 -19.70 27.30 -2.45
CA GLU A 235 -19.45 28.75 -2.54
C GLU A 235 -19.37 29.20 -4.01
#